data_AF-A0A382T5E2-F1
#
_entry.id   AF-A0A382T5E2-F1
#
_cell.length_a   1.000
_cell.length_b   1.000
_cell.length_c   1.000
_cell.angle_alpha   90.00
_cell.angle_beta   90.00
_cell.angle_gamma   90.00
#
_symmetry.space_group_name_H-M   'P 1'
#
loop_
_entity.id
_entity.type
_entity.pdbx_description
1 polymer ?
#
loop_
_entity_poly.entity_id
_entity_poly.type
_entity_poly.pdbx_seq_one_letter_code
_entity_poly.pdbx_strand_id
1 'polypeptide(L)'
;VLLVTRWITVVLRRRRFFSLAEINNAISKLLETVNQRPFKRYEGNRRQRFEDAERHTLSTLPAANFDIGRWLHHQKVNRDYHVYVQGHAYSVPYELTNRHVDIKVCQSAVEIYFQHKMVAVHSRAFEQGGATTQNSHRPKSHQAYAAQSRAHFIEWATDVGDNALTIVQAQFEGKPEHSMQGCKASNKLMSLGRQYGHARLEQACRCACDIQSLTVSSVRSILQCRLDESTTDKQPAQTALPLHHNVRGAEYYVNGGQ
;
A
#
# COMPACT_ATOMS: atom_id res chain seq x y z
N VAL A 1 -2.40 -16.68 -49.68
CA VAL A 1 -3.16 -15.40 -49.83
C VAL A 1 -4.43 -15.56 -50.68
N LEU A 2 -4.41 -16.15 -51.89
CA LEU A 2 -5.57 -16.16 -52.80
C LEU A 2 -6.82 -16.94 -52.36
N LEU A 3 -6.70 -17.95 -51.48
CA LEU A 3 -7.82 -18.84 -51.15
C LEU A 3 -8.89 -18.16 -50.28
N VAL A 4 -8.48 -17.56 -49.16
CA VAL A 4 -9.38 -16.86 -48.23
C VAL A 4 -10.02 -15.66 -48.93
N THR A 5 -9.23 -14.89 -49.68
CA THR A 5 -9.74 -13.76 -50.46
C THR A 5 -10.85 -14.19 -51.42
N ARG A 6 -10.64 -15.26 -52.19
CA ARG A 6 -11.62 -15.71 -53.19
C ARG A 6 -12.90 -16.29 -52.58
N TRP A 7 -12.79 -17.07 -51.52
CA TRP A 7 -13.93 -17.83 -50.98
C TRP A 7 -14.64 -17.17 -49.81
N ILE A 8 -14.01 -16.20 -49.16
CA ILE A 8 -14.60 -15.47 -48.04
C ILE A 8 -14.78 -14.01 -48.43
N THR A 9 -13.69 -13.29 -48.69
CA THR A 9 -13.75 -11.83 -48.93
C THR A 9 -14.58 -11.45 -50.16
N VAL A 10 -14.37 -12.13 -51.30
CA VAL A 10 -15.12 -11.86 -52.54
C VAL A 10 -16.60 -12.20 -52.39
N VAL A 11 -16.92 -13.30 -51.70
CA VAL A 11 -18.30 -13.75 -51.45
C VAL A 11 -19.06 -12.73 -50.59
N LEU A 12 -18.40 -12.19 -49.56
CA LEU A 12 -19.01 -11.22 -48.64
C LEU A 12 -18.94 -9.77 -49.15
N ARG A 13 -18.21 -9.47 -50.23
CA ARG A 13 -17.93 -8.11 -50.70
C ARG A 13 -19.18 -7.25 -50.97
N ARG A 14 -20.29 -7.86 -51.36
CA ARG A 14 -21.55 -7.15 -51.68
C ARG A 14 -22.59 -7.24 -50.56
N ARG A 15 -22.25 -7.87 -49.43
CA ARG A 15 -23.13 -7.98 -48.27
C ARG A 15 -22.87 -6.79 -47.35
N ARG A 16 -23.93 -6.09 -46.96
CA ARG A 16 -23.88 -5.08 -45.89
C ARG A 16 -24.05 -5.77 -44.55
N PHE A 17 -23.27 -5.33 -43.57
CA PHE A 17 -23.31 -5.81 -42.19
C PHE A 17 -23.58 -4.61 -41.27
N PHE A 18 -24.28 -4.86 -40.17
CA PHE A 18 -24.66 -3.82 -39.21
C PHE A 18 -23.97 -4.02 -37.85
N SER A 19 -23.21 -5.10 -37.68
CA SER A 19 -22.39 -5.33 -36.50
C SER A 19 -21.17 -6.20 -36.79
N LEU A 20 -20.15 -6.12 -35.92
CA LEU A 20 -18.98 -7.00 -35.98
C LEU A 20 -19.35 -8.47 -35.77
N ALA A 21 -20.35 -8.74 -34.92
CA ALA A 21 -20.83 -10.09 -34.66
C ALA A 21 -21.40 -10.75 -35.94
N GLU A 22 -22.16 -9.99 -36.74
CA GLU A 22 -22.67 -10.48 -38.03
C GLU A 22 -21.55 -10.83 -39.02
N ILE A 23 -20.49 -10.01 -39.06
CA ILE A 23 -19.31 -10.26 -39.89
C ILE A 23 -18.64 -11.57 -39.46
N ASN A 24 -18.35 -11.73 -38.17
CA ASN A 24 -17.70 -12.92 -37.62
C ASN A 24 -18.51 -14.19 -37.88
N ASN A 25 -19.84 -14.13 -37.72
CA ASN A 25 -20.73 -15.25 -38.01
C ASN A 25 -20.73 -15.62 -39.50
N ALA A 26 -20.76 -14.62 -40.40
CA ALA A 26 -20.71 -14.87 -41.84
C ALA A 26 -19.37 -15.47 -42.29
N ILE A 27 -18.26 -14.97 -41.74
CA ILE A 27 -16.92 -15.51 -41.99
C ILE A 27 -16.83 -16.96 -41.49
N SER A 28 -17.29 -17.25 -40.28
CA SER A 28 -17.21 -18.59 -39.67
C SER A 28 -17.90 -19.66 -40.54
N LYS A 29 -19.10 -19.35 -41.05
CA LYS A 29 -19.83 -20.25 -41.97
C LYS A 29 -19.06 -20.53 -43.26
N LEU A 30 -18.47 -19.49 -43.88
CA LEU A 30 -17.69 -19.68 -45.10
C LEU A 30 -16.35 -20.38 -44.85
N LEU A 31 -15.78 -20.21 -43.66
CA LEU A 31 -14.54 -20.85 -43.25
C LEU A 31 -14.71 -22.37 -43.14
N GLU A 32 -15.84 -22.85 -42.62
CA GLU A 32 -16.20 -24.28 -42.64
C GLU A 32 -16.21 -24.83 -44.08
N THR A 33 -16.89 -24.14 -44.99
CA THR A 33 -16.94 -24.51 -46.42
C THR A 33 -15.55 -24.55 -47.05
N VAL A 34 -14.69 -23.57 -46.75
CA VAL A 34 -13.31 -23.55 -47.26
C VAL A 34 -12.49 -24.70 -46.71
N ASN A 35 -12.67 -25.05 -45.43
CA ASN A 35 -11.92 -26.11 -44.78
C ASN A 35 -12.34 -27.51 -45.27
N GLN A 36 -13.62 -27.72 -45.58
CA GLN A 36 -14.14 -28.98 -46.11
C GLN A 36 -13.93 -29.15 -47.61
N ARG A 37 -13.59 -28.08 -48.33
CA ARG A 37 -13.40 -28.14 -49.79
C ARG A 37 -12.22 -29.06 -50.17
N PRO A 38 -12.43 -30.04 -51.08
CA PRO A 38 -11.36 -30.91 -51.56
C PRO A 38 -10.16 -30.16 -52.12
N PHE A 39 -8.97 -30.73 -51.93
CA PHE A 39 -7.78 -30.23 -52.60
C PHE A 39 -7.84 -30.47 -54.11
N LYS A 40 -7.07 -29.67 -54.86
CA LYS A 40 -6.99 -29.83 -56.32
C LYS A 40 -5.96 -30.88 -56.78
N ARG A 41 -4.96 -31.15 -55.95
CA ARG A 41 -3.79 -31.99 -56.28
C ARG A 41 -3.50 -33.09 -55.25
N TYR A 42 -4.24 -33.10 -54.15
CA TYR A 42 -4.07 -34.04 -53.04
C TYR A 42 -5.42 -34.66 -52.72
N GLU A 43 -5.40 -35.82 -52.08
CA GLU A 43 -6.62 -36.43 -51.57
C GLU A 43 -7.13 -35.69 -50.32
N GLY A 44 -8.43 -35.78 -50.08
CA GLY A 44 -9.09 -35.16 -48.95
C GLY A 44 -9.20 -33.64 -48.99
N ASN A 45 -9.29 -33.03 -47.81
CA ASN A 45 -9.47 -31.59 -47.61
C ASN A 45 -8.66 -31.07 -46.41
N ARG A 46 -8.75 -29.76 -46.14
CA ARG A 46 -7.98 -29.11 -45.06
C ARG A 46 -8.40 -29.60 -43.68
N ARG A 47 -9.70 -29.85 -43.48
CA ARG A 47 -10.21 -30.36 -42.20
C ARG A 47 -9.65 -31.76 -41.92
N GLN A 48 -9.71 -32.67 -42.88
CA GLN A 48 -9.17 -34.02 -42.75
C GLN A 48 -7.68 -33.98 -42.44
N ARG A 49 -6.91 -33.21 -43.22
CA ARG A 49 -5.46 -33.06 -42.96
C ARG A 49 -5.15 -32.56 -41.55
N PHE A 50 -5.93 -31.62 -41.04
CA PHE A 50 -5.79 -31.13 -39.67
C PHE A 50 -6.07 -32.23 -38.63
N GLU A 51 -7.18 -32.95 -38.78
CA GLU A 51 -7.57 -34.01 -37.84
C GLU A 51 -6.59 -35.19 -37.87
N ASP A 52 -6.19 -35.63 -39.05
CA ASP A 52 -5.41 -36.86 -39.23
C ASP A 52 -3.93 -36.70 -38.88
N ALA A 53 -3.35 -35.51 -39.12
CA ALA A 53 -1.90 -35.30 -39.00
C ALA A 53 -1.52 -34.20 -38.00
N GLU A 54 -2.21 -33.05 -38.00
CA GLU A 54 -1.77 -31.88 -37.24
C GLU A 54 -2.26 -31.93 -35.78
N ARG A 55 -3.51 -32.36 -35.54
CA ARG A 55 -4.16 -32.30 -34.23
C ARG A 55 -3.39 -33.01 -33.14
N HIS A 56 -2.79 -34.16 -33.45
CA HIS A 56 -2.00 -34.95 -32.48
C HIS A 56 -0.64 -34.32 -32.14
N THR A 57 -0.15 -33.39 -32.97
CA THR A 57 1.10 -32.66 -32.75
C THR A 57 0.92 -31.36 -31.97
N LEU A 58 -0.32 -30.90 -31.80
CA LEU A 58 -0.63 -29.67 -31.09
C LEU A 58 -0.57 -29.86 -29.57
N SER A 59 0.00 -28.88 -28.89
CA SER A 59 -0.12 -28.78 -27.43
C SER A 59 -1.56 -28.48 -27.03
N THR A 60 -1.92 -28.86 -25.79
CA THR A 60 -3.22 -28.52 -25.20
C THR A 60 -3.43 -27.01 -25.21
N LEU A 61 -4.67 -26.58 -25.44
CA LEU A 61 -5.04 -25.16 -25.36
C LEU A 61 -4.69 -24.62 -23.96
N PRO A 62 -3.86 -23.56 -23.85
CA PRO A 62 -3.56 -22.96 -22.56
C PRO A 62 -4.83 -22.49 -21.85
N ALA A 63 -4.91 -22.70 -20.53
CA ALA A 63 -6.05 -22.27 -19.72
C ALA A 63 -6.14 -20.74 -19.61
N ALA A 64 -5.00 -20.06 -19.69
CA ALA A 64 -4.92 -18.61 -19.71
C ALA A 64 -5.01 -18.09 -21.14
N ASN A 65 -5.81 -17.05 -21.34
CA ASN A 65 -5.88 -16.34 -22.61
C ASN A 65 -4.53 -15.72 -22.96
N PHE A 66 -4.24 -15.61 -24.26
CA PHE A 66 -3.07 -14.89 -24.73
C PHE A 66 -3.22 -13.39 -24.46
N ASP A 67 -2.27 -12.81 -23.72
CA ASP A 67 -2.28 -11.40 -23.36
C ASP A 67 -1.52 -10.55 -24.38
N ILE A 68 -2.26 -9.74 -25.14
CA ILE A 68 -1.70 -8.77 -26.08
C ILE A 68 -1.28 -7.53 -25.28
N GLY A 69 -0.11 -7.61 -24.65
CA GLY A 69 0.45 -6.47 -23.92
C GLY A 69 0.78 -5.30 -24.86
N ARG A 70 0.35 -4.09 -24.49
CA ARG A 70 0.66 -2.85 -25.21
C ARG A 70 1.91 -2.20 -24.65
N TRP A 71 2.84 -1.82 -25.52
CA TRP A 71 4.08 -1.19 -25.10
C TRP A 71 3.95 0.34 -25.04
N LEU A 72 4.44 0.91 -23.94
CA LEU A 72 4.70 2.33 -23.75
C LEU A 72 6.21 2.49 -23.63
N HIS A 73 6.84 3.06 -24.66
CA HIS A 73 8.29 3.19 -24.70
C HIS A 73 8.79 4.45 -24.01
N HIS A 74 10.03 4.38 -23.52
CA HIS A 74 10.82 5.52 -23.05
C HIS A 74 10.07 6.42 -22.04
N GLN A 75 9.44 5.79 -21.04
CA GLN A 75 8.72 6.45 -19.97
C GLN A 75 9.68 6.90 -18.88
N LYS A 76 9.63 8.17 -18.49
CA LYS A 76 10.50 8.72 -17.46
C LYS A 76 10.04 8.27 -16.07
N VAL A 77 10.97 7.77 -15.27
CA VAL A 77 10.77 7.51 -13.85
C VAL A 77 10.84 8.82 -13.08
N ASN A 78 9.79 9.13 -12.33
CA ASN A 78 9.70 10.33 -11.53
C ASN A 78 10.61 10.29 -10.30
N ARG A 79 10.80 11.45 -9.66
CA ARG A 79 11.65 11.62 -8.48
C ARG A 79 11.19 10.78 -7.28
N ASP A 80 9.91 10.48 -7.22
CA ASP A 80 9.26 9.63 -6.24
C ASP A 80 9.31 8.14 -6.62
N TYR A 81 10.20 7.72 -7.52
CA TYR A 81 10.39 6.32 -7.98
C TYR A 81 9.12 5.65 -8.52
N HIS A 82 8.25 6.42 -9.17
CA HIS A 82 7.06 5.92 -9.86
C HIS A 82 7.06 6.24 -11.36
N VAL A 83 6.30 5.45 -12.11
CA VAL A 83 5.90 5.70 -13.49
C VAL A 83 4.38 5.75 -13.58
N TYR A 84 3.85 6.68 -14.36
CA TYR A 84 2.41 6.82 -14.56
C TYR A 84 1.95 6.03 -15.77
N VAL A 85 1.00 5.12 -15.56
CA VAL A 85 0.44 4.26 -16.59
C VAL A 85 -1.08 4.35 -16.50
N GLN A 86 -1.72 4.88 -17.54
CA GLN A 86 -3.18 5.01 -17.65
C GLN A 86 -3.86 5.67 -16.42
N GLY A 87 -3.21 6.68 -15.84
CA GLY A 87 -3.75 7.43 -14.69
C GLY A 87 -3.46 6.79 -13.33
N HIS A 88 -2.69 5.70 -13.26
CA HIS A 88 -2.25 5.06 -12.03
C HIS A 88 -0.72 5.08 -11.90
N ALA A 89 -0.19 5.29 -10.70
CA ALA A 89 1.25 5.28 -10.46
C ALA A 89 1.75 3.90 -10.06
N TYR A 90 2.81 3.41 -10.70
CA TYR A 90 3.45 2.13 -10.36
C TYR A 90 4.90 2.37 -9.95
N SER A 91 5.29 1.79 -8.81
CA SER A 91 6.66 1.94 -8.31
C SER A 91 7.68 1.17 -9.13
N VAL A 92 8.90 1.67 -9.18
CA VAL A 92 10.09 0.99 -9.72
C VAL A 92 11.24 1.08 -8.72
N PRO A 93 12.25 0.20 -8.78
CA PRO A 93 13.43 0.32 -7.93
C PRO A 93 14.01 1.74 -7.95
N TYR A 94 14.24 2.33 -6.78
CA TYR A 94 14.63 3.75 -6.66
C TYR A 94 15.92 4.11 -7.40
N GLU A 95 16.78 3.14 -7.66
CA GLU A 95 18.00 3.29 -8.48
C GLU A 95 17.70 3.78 -9.90
N LEU A 96 16.48 3.53 -10.38
CA LEU A 96 16.00 3.96 -11.70
C LEU A 96 15.37 5.35 -11.70
N THR A 97 15.40 6.07 -10.57
CA THR A 97 14.90 7.45 -10.49
C THR A 97 15.56 8.34 -11.55
N ASN A 98 14.76 9.14 -12.26
CA ASN A 98 15.18 9.97 -13.40
C ASN A 98 15.74 9.20 -14.61
N ARG A 99 15.65 7.87 -14.66
CA ARG A 99 15.94 7.06 -15.85
C ARG A 99 14.67 6.88 -16.69
N HIS A 100 14.83 6.32 -17.89
CA HIS A 100 13.71 5.94 -18.75
C HIS A 100 13.55 4.42 -18.77
N VAL A 101 12.30 3.96 -18.79
CA VAL A 101 11.92 2.55 -18.80
C VAL A 101 10.90 2.30 -19.91
N ASP A 102 10.81 1.06 -20.38
CA ASP A 102 9.73 0.60 -21.24
C ASP A 102 8.69 -0.13 -20.40
N ILE A 103 7.42 0.04 -20.72
CA ILE A 103 6.33 -0.52 -19.94
C ILE A 103 5.45 -1.35 -20.87
N LYS A 104 5.21 -2.60 -20.52
CA LYS A 104 4.25 -3.46 -21.20
C LYS A 104 2.99 -3.57 -20.34
N VAL A 105 1.90 -3.00 -20.86
CA VAL A 105 0.59 -2.99 -20.22
C VAL A 105 -0.22 -4.17 -20.73
N CYS A 106 -0.33 -5.18 -19.88
CA CYS A 106 -1.08 -6.41 -20.10
C CYS A 106 -2.53 -6.26 -19.57
N GLN A 107 -3.38 -7.26 -19.78
CA GLN A 107 -4.76 -7.24 -19.29
C GLN A 107 -4.81 -7.22 -17.75
N SER A 108 -3.98 -8.04 -17.09
CA SER A 108 -3.95 -8.20 -15.63
C SER A 108 -2.72 -7.62 -14.96
N ALA A 109 -1.68 -7.27 -15.71
CA ALA A 109 -0.39 -6.85 -15.17
C ALA A 109 0.20 -5.63 -15.89
N VAL A 110 1.11 -4.95 -15.20
CA VAL A 110 1.99 -3.93 -15.76
C VAL A 110 3.42 -4.39 -15.53
N GLU A 111 4.11 -4.74 -16.62
CA GLU A 111 5.51 -5.15 -16.60
C GLU A 111 6.39 -3.95 -16.98
N ILE A 112 7.44 -3.72 -16.21
CA ILE A 112 8.34 -2.57 -16.40
C ILE A 112 9.73 -3.11 -16.71
N TYR A 113 10.33 -2.57 -17.76
CA TYR A 113 11.61 -3.00 -18.33
C TYR A 113 12.60 -1.84 -18.34
N PHE A 114 13.84 -2.14 -17.94
CA PHE A 114 14.97 -1.23 -18.10
C PHE A 114 16.05 -1.96 -18.89
N GLN A 115 16.50 -1.38 -20.00
CA GLN A 115 17.52 -1.97 -20.88
C GLN A 115 17.22 -3.43 -21.28
N HIS A 116 15.98 -3.70 -21.71
CA HIS A 116 15.48 -5.04 -22.09
C HIS A 116 15.40 -6.07 -20.96
N LYS A 117 15.63 -5.68 -19.71
CA LYS A 117 15.45 -6.55 -18.53
C LYS A 117 14.22 -6.11 -17.75
N MET A 118 13.36 -7.06 -17.40
CA MET A 118 12.22 -6.80 -16.52
C MET A 118 12.72 -6.45 -15.12
N VAL A 119 12.34 -5.27 -14.63
CA VAL A 119 12.77 -4.73 -13.32
C VAL A 119 11.65 -4.73 -12.29
N ALA A 120 10.38 -4.68 -12.73
CA ALA A 120 9.23 -4.72 -11.85
C ALA A 120 8.01 -5.30 -12.58
N VAL A 121 7.12 -5.94 -11.83
CA VAL A 121 5.80 -6.39 -12.30
C VAL A 121 4.79 -6.05 -11.23
N HIS A 122 3.68 -5.45 -11.63
CA HIS A 122 2.57 -5.11 -10.75
C HIS A 122 1.27 -5.68 -11.28
N SER A 123 0.35 -6.04 -10.39
CA SER A 123 -1.05 -6.24 -10.76
C SER A 123 -1.61 -4.92 -11.29
N ARG A 124 -2.31 -4.98 -12.42
CA ARG A 124 -2.88 -3.79 -13.05
C ARG A 124 -4.08 -3.29 -12.25
N ALA A 125 -3.97 -2.06 -11.76
CA ALA A 125 -5.05 -1.31 -11.16
C ALA A 125 -5.77 -0.44 -12.20
N PHE A 126 -7.09 -0.30 -12.04
CA PHE A 126 -7.97 0.52 -12.90
C PHE A 126 -8.41 1.81 -12.21
N GLU A 127 -8.01 2.03 -10.96
CA GLU A 127 -8.29 3.25 -10.20
C GLU A 127 -7.43 4.42 -10.71
N GLN A 128 -8.05 5.57 -10.96
CA GLN A 128 -7.36 6.79 -11.36
C GLN A 128 -6.87 7.58 -10.15
N GLY A 129 -5.65 8.10 -10.22
CA GLY A 129 -5.02 8.89 -9.16
C GLY A 129 -4.41 8.05 -8.02
N GLY A 130 -4.64 6.74 -8.00
CA GLY A 130 -4.03 5.81 -7.05
C GLY A 130 -2.57 5.48 -7.35
N ALA A 131 -1.93 4.79 -6.40
CA ALA A 131 -0.56 4.31 -6.52
C ALA A 131 -0.40 2.87 -6.00
N THR A 132 0.29 2.04 -6.78
CA THR A 132 0.73 0.70 -6.40
C THR A 132 2.23 0.73 -6.11
N THR A 133 2.57 0.77 -4.82
CA THR A 133 3.96 0.87 -4.36
C THR A 133 4.42 -0.40 -3.68
N GLN A 134 5.49 -1.02 -4.19
CA GLN A 134 6.18 -2.12 -3.52
C GLN A 134 7.23 -1.56 -2.54
N ASN A 135 7.26 -2.07 -1.31
CA ASN A 135 8.18 -1.54 -0.29
C ASN A 135 9.65 -1.76 -0.67
N SER A 136 9.98 -2.87 -1.33
CA SER A 136 11.35 -3.18 -1.81
C SER A 136 11.88 -2.16 -2.82
N HIS A 137 11.01 -1.42 -3.51
CA HIS A 137 11.41 -0.39 -4.47
C HIS A 137 11.86 0.91 -3.81
N ARG A 138 11.53 1.11 -2.53
CA ARG A 138 11.86 2.34 -1.80
C ARG A 138 13.33 2.32 -1.37
N PRO A 139 14.02 3.48 -1.27
CA PRO A 139 15.30 3.57 -0.58
C PRO A 139 15.16 3.12 0.89
N LYS A 140 16.24 2.59 1.51
CA LYS A 140 16.20 2.11 2.91
C LYS A 140 15.65 3.14 3.91
N SER A 141 15.99 4.42 3.73
CA SER A 141 15.47 5.52 4.56
C SER A 141 13.95 5.68 4.44
N HIS A 142 13.42 5.58 3.21
CA HIS A 142 11.99 5.66 2.94
C HIS A 142 11.26 4.38 3.37
N GLN A 143 11.90 3.21 3.32
CA GLN A 143 11.36 1.96 3.87
C GLN A 143 11.17 2.06 5.39
N ALA A 144 12.19 2.55 6.10
CA ALA A 144 12.12 2.76 7.54
C ALA A 144 10.99 3.73 7.90
N TYR A 145 10.82 4.80 7.11
CA TYR A 145 9.72 5.74 7.30
C TYR A 145 8.35 5.10 6.97
N ALA A 146 8.25 4.30 5.91
CA ALA A 146 7.03 3.59 5.53
C ALA A 146 6.54 2.61 6.59
N ALA A 147 7.48 1.94 7.26
CA ALA A 147 7.21 1.00 8.33
C ALA A 147 6.68 1.68 9.61
N GLN A 148 6.84 3.01 9.74
CA GLN A 148 6.31 3.78 10.85
C GLN A 148 4.81 4.01 10.68
N SER A 149 4.01 3.00 11.03
CA SER A 149 2.56 3.08 11.15
C SER A 149 2.13 3.16 12.61
N ARG A 150 0.91 3.64 12.86
CA ARG A 150 0.28 3.57 14.18
C ARG A 150 0.34 2.14 14.75
N ALA A 151 0.05 1.13 13.93
CA ALA A 151 0.10 -0.28 14.33
C ALA A 151 1.48 -0.68 14.84
N HIS A 152 2.55 -0.30 14.13
CA HIS A 152 3.93 -0.57 14.55
C HIS A 152 4.27 0.07 15.91
N PHE A 153 3.85 1.31 16.15
CA PHE A 153 4.09 1.97 17.44
C PHE A 153 3.25 1.41 18.57
N ILE A 154 2.03 0.94 18.28
CA ILE A 154 1.17 0.27 19.26
C ILE A 154 1.82 -1.04 19.71
N GLU A 155 2.26 -1.88 18.76
CA GLU A 155 2.94 -3.15 19.05
C GLU A 155 4.18 -2.92 19.94
N TRP A 156 5.04 -1.98 19.54
CA TRP A 156 6.19 -1.60 20.35
C TRP A 156 5.81 -1.12 21.76
N ALA A 157 4.76 -0.29 21.87
CA ALA A 157 4.34 0.26 23.16
C ALA A 157 3.76 -0.82 24.08
N THR A 158 3.06 -1.80 23.53
CA THR A 158 2.57 -2.98 24.25
C THR A 158 3.72 -3.79 24.86
N ASP A 159 4.85 -3.91 24.16
CA ASP A 159 6.06 -4.56 24.71
C ASP A 159 6.69 -3.77 25.86
N VAL A 160 6.49 -2.44 25.91
CA VAL A 160 7.00 -1.59 26.99
C VAL A 160 6.08 -1.64 28.22
N GLY A 161 4.77 -1.46 28.02
CA GLY A 161 3.77 -1.46 29.08
C GLY A 161 2.51 -0.66 28.76
N ASP A 162 1.50 -0.77 29.63
CA ASP A 162 0.16 -0.22 29.42
C ASP A 162 0.14 1.33 29.41
N ASN A 163 0.99 1.98 30.19
CA ASN A 163 1.05 3.44 30.24
C ASN A 163 1.73 4.00 28.98
N ALA A 164 2.81 3.36 28.52
CA ALA A 164 3.42 3.69 27.23
C ALA A 164 2.43 3.53 26.08
N LEU A 165 1.63 2.45 26.08
CA LEU A 165 0.57 2.24 25.09
C LEU A 165 -0.45 3.37 25.11
N THR A 166 -0.92 3.78 26.29
CA THR A 166 -1.88 4.89 26.44
C THR A 166 -1.35 6.19 25.83
N ILE A 167 -0.08 6.53 26.07
CA ILE A 167 0.53 7.74 25.52
C ILE A 167 0.66 7.65 24.00
N VAL A 168 1.09 6.50 23.46
CA VAL A 168 1.18 6.29 22.01
C VAL A 168 -0.19 6.41 21.35
N GLN A 169 -1.24 5.79 21.92
CA GLN A 169 -2.60 5.92 21.42
C GLN A 169 -3.06 7.38 21.38
N ALA A 170 -2.80 8.15 22.44
CA ALA A 170 -3.10 9.57 22.50
C ALA A 170 -2.39 10.39 21.40
N GLN A 171 -1.17 10.00 20.99
CA GLN A 171 -0.48 10.69 19.88
C GLN A 171 -1.19 10.53 18.53
N PHE A 172 -1.95 9.45 18.35
CA PHE A 172 -2.71 9.13 17.13
C PHE A 172 -4.22 9.38 17.25
N GLU A 173 -4.70 9.90 18.38
CA GLU A 173 -6.11 10.22 18.57
C GLU A 173 -6.58 11.29 17.57
N GLY A 174 -7.67 10.99 16.85
CA GLY A 174 -8.21 11.85 15.78
C GLY A 174 -7.33 11.97 14.53
N LYS A 175 -6.30 11.11 14.37
CA LYS A 175 -5.33 11.20 13.26
C LYS A 175 -5.30 9.93 12.40
N PRO A 176 -4.93 10.04 11.11
CA PRO A 176 -4.78 8.88 10.23
C PRO A 176 -3.61 7.99 10.65
N GLU A 177 -3.63 6.74 10.18
CA GLU A 177 -2.67 5.68 10.55
C GLU A 177 -1.20 6.03 10.30
N HIS A 178 -0.94 6.83 9.25
CA HIS A 178 0.40 7.30 8.87
C HIS A 178 0.63 8.78 9.24
N SER A 179 0.00 9.27 10.30
CA SER A 179 0.15 10.66 10.73
C SER A 179 1.61 11.01 11.06
N MET A 180 2.17 11.98 10.32
CA MET A 180 3.56 12.42 10.52
C MET A 180 3.84 12.94 11.93
N GLN A 181 2.86 13.61 12.54
CA GLN A 181 2.99 14.11 13.91
C GLN A 181 3.01 12.96 14.93
N GLY A 182 2.09 12.00 14.79
CA GLY A 182 2.02 10.82 15.65
C GLY A 182 3.27 9.95 15.54
N CYS A 183 3.75 9.70 14.32
CA CYS A 183 4.98 8.95 14.08
C CYS A 183 6.21 9.68 14.65
N LYS A 184 6.34 11.01 14.47
CA LYS A 184 7.45 11.78 15.05
C LYS A 184 7.44 11.75 16.58
N ALA A 185 6.27 11.88 17.20
CA ALA A 185 6.14 11.82 18.66
C ALA A 185 6.51 10.43 19.18
N SER A 186 5.98 9.37 18.58
CA SER A 186 6.23 7.99 18.99
C SER A 186 7.70 7.58 18.79
N ASN A 187 8.35 8.02 17.72
CA ASN A 187 9.80 7.84 17.56
C ASN A 187 10.62 8.50 18.66
N LYS A 188 10.23 9.71 19.12
CA LYS A 188 10.90 10.36 20.26
C LYS A 188 10.72 9.52 21.53
N LEU A 189 9.54 8.94 21.75
CA LEU A 189 9.28 8.06 22.88
C LEU A 189 10.13 6.78 22.81
N MET A 190 10.24 6.15 21.64
CA MET A 190 11.16 5.03 21.40
C MET A 190 12.62 5.40 21.70
N SER A 191 13.05 6.58 21.27
CA SER A 191 14.40 7.09 21.56
C SER A 191 14.64 7.26 23.07
N LEU A 192 13.64 7.74 23.82
CA LEU A 192 13.73 7.83 25.28
C LEU A 192 13.83 6.45 25.92
N GLY A 193 13.06 5.47 25.45
CA GLY A 193 13.14 4.07 25.92
C GLY A 193 14.52 3.46 25.70
N ARG A 194 15.16 3.74 24.56
CA ARG A 194 16.54 3.31 24.28
C ARG A 194 17.57 3.99 25.20
N GLN A 195 17.34 5.25 25.56
CA GLN A 195 18.25 6.04 26.37
C GLN A 195 18.16 5.71 27.86
N TYR A 196 16.95 5.51 28.39
CA TYR A 196 16.69 5.38 29.82
C TYR A 196 16.28 3.96 30.25
N GLY A 197 16.02 3.06 29.29
CA GLY A 197 15.51 1.71 29.53
C GLY A 197 13.98 1.64 29.57
N HIS A 198 13.43 0.48 29.18
CA HIS A 198 11.98 0.28 29.06
C HIS A 198 11.24 0.38 30.40
N ALA A 199 11.77 -0.22 31.46
CA ALA A 199 11.14 -0.18 32.79
C ALA A 199 11.01 1.26 33.33
N ARG A 200 12.07 2.06 33.14
CA ARG A 200 12.08 3.46 33.57
C ARG A 200 11.17 4.33 32.71
N LEU A 201 11.15 4.08 31.41
CA LEU A 201 10.23 4.76 30.50
C LEU A 201 8.78 4.51 30.90
N GLU A 202 8.40 3.26 31.21
CA GLU A 202 7.03 2.91 31.60
C GLU A 202 6.61 3.63 32.90
N GLN A 203 7.51 3.74 33.87
CA GLN A 203 7.27 4.49 35.09
C GLN A 203 7.07 5.99 34.82
N ALA A 204 7.86 6.59 33.94
CA ALA A 204 7.67 7.98 33.53
C ALA A 204 6.37 8.18 32.74
N CYS A 205 5.98 7.22 31.91
CA CYS A 205 4.69 7.20 31.24
C CYS A 205 3.53 7.16 32.25
N ARG A 206 3.65 6.33 33.30
CA ARG A 206 2.66 6.28 34.40
C ARG A 206 2.50 7.65 35.05
N CYS A 207 3.61 8.30 35.43
CA CYS A 207 3.57 9.64 36.00
C CYS A 207 2.90 10.66 35.05
N ALA A 208 3.15 10.55 33.74
CA ALA A 208 2.53 11.42 32.74
C ALA A 208 1.01 11.16 32.61
N CYS A 209 0.57 9.90 32.72
CA CYS A 209 -0.84 9.52 32.78
C CYS A 209 -1.51 10.05 34.05
N ASP A 210 -0.85 9.94 35.20
CA ASP A 210 -1.37 10.41 36.50
C ASP A 210 -1.64 11.92 36.50
N ILE A 211 -0.78 12.72 35.86
CA ILE A 211 -0.96 14.18 35.70
C ILE A 211 -1.80 14.55 34.47
N GLN A 212 -2.40 13.56 33.79
CA GLN A 212 -3.21 13.73 32.56
C GLN A 212 -2.48 14.48 31.43
N SER A 213 -1.15 14.42 31.40
CA SER A 213 -0.31 15.10 30.41
C SER A 213 0.29 14.09 29.44
N LEU A 214 -0.54 13.61 28.51
CA LEU A 214 -0.21 12.54 27.56
C LEU A 214 0.71 12.99 26.40
N THR A 215 1.61 13.95 26.64
CA THR A 215 2.56 14.44 25.63
C THR A 215 3.95 13.86 25.82
N VAL A 216 4.66 13.63 24.72
CA VAL A 216 6.04 13.12 24.77
C VAL A 216 7.00 14.13 25.42
N SER A 217 6.69 15.44 25.37
CA SER A 217 7.40 16.47 26.11
C SER A 217 7.30 16.29 27.63
N SER A 218 6.11 15.92 28.14
CA SER A 218 5.90 15.68 29.57
C SER A 218 6.70 14.48 30.04
N VAL A 219 6.65 13.36 29.31
CA VAL A 219 7.46 12.15 29.61
C VAL A 219 8.95 12.48 29.61
N ARG A 220 9.42 13.27 28.63
CA ARG A 220 10.82 13.71 28.59
C ARG A 220 11.19 14.54 29.83
N SER A 221 10.34 15.49 30.21
CA SER A 221 10.55 16.34 31.39
C SER A 221 10.62 15.50 32.67
N ILE A 222 9.69 14.55 32.84
CA ILE A 222 9.65 13.62 33.97
C ILE A 222 10.95 12.82 34.08
N LEU A 223 11.43 12.23 32.97
CA LEU A 223 12.68 11.48 32.92
C LEU A 223 13.91 12.35 33.22
N GLN A 224 13.93 13.60 32.75
CA GLN A 224 15.03 14.54 32.99
C GLN A 224 15.10 14.99 34.45
N CYS A 225 13.94 15.27 35.04
CA CYS A 225 13.81 15.70 36.43
C CYS A 225 13.79 14.53 37.44
N ARG A 226 13.84 13.28 36.96
CA ARG A 226 13.77 12.05 37.79
C ARG A 226 12.51 11.96 38.66
N LEU A 227 11.42 12.55 38.19
CA LEU A 227 10.12 12.52 38.88
C LEU A 227 9.53 11.10 38.92
N ASP A 228 9.97 10.24 38.00
CA ASP A 228 9.64 8.82 37.94
C ASP A 228 10.26 7.98 39.07
N GLU A 229 11.40 8.40 39.60
CA GLU A 229 12.15 7.74 40.68
C GLU A 229 11.66 8.17 42.07
N SER A 230 10.81 9.20 42.13
CA SER A 230 10.20 9.64 43.39
C SER A 230 9.19 8.59 43.81
N THR A 231 9.60 7.68 44.69
CA THR A 231 8.68 6.85 45.46
C THR A 231 7.71 7.79 46.14
N THR A 232 6.47 7.81 45.66
CA THR A 232 5.34 8.34 46.43
C THR A 232 5.22 7.47 47.67
N ASP A 233 6.05 7.71 48.68
CA ASP A 233 5.58 7.62 50.04
C ASP A 233 4.36 8.53 50.04
N LYS A 234 3.18 7.89 50.09
CA LYS A 234 1.94 8.58 50.41
C LYS A 234 2.20 9.25 51.75
N GLN A 235 2.68 10.48 51.73
CA GLN A 235 2.71 11.30 52.93
C GLN A 235 1.28 11.26 53.44
N PRO A 236 1.05 10.77 54.68
CA PRO A 236 -0.29 10.67 55.20
C PRO A 236 -0.90 12.05 55.08
N ALA A 237 -2.00 12.16 54.32
CA ALA A 237 -2.75 13.39 54.21
C ALA A 237 -3.05 13.84 55.64
N GLN A 238 -2.54 15.00 56.03
CA GLN A 238 -2.74 15.53 57.36
C GLN A 238 -4.24 15.81 57.51
N THR A 239 -4.97 14.84 58.09
CA THR A 239 -6.42 14.85 58.22
C THR A 239 -6.94 15.93 59.16
N ALA A 240 -6.06 16.47 60.00
CA ALA A 240 -6.35 17.60 60.88
C ALA A 240 -5.16 18.56 60.94
N LEU A 241 -5.42 19.81 60.58
CA LEU A 241 -4.51 20.93 60.87
C LEU A 241 -4.43 21.10 62.40
N PRO A 242 -3.24 21.29 62.98
CA PRO A 242 -3.13 21.59 64.41
C PRO A 242 -3.86 22.90 64.71
N LEU A 243 -4.60 22.92 65.83
CA LEU A 243 -5.26 24.13 66.33
C LEU A 243 -4.19 25.21 66.56
N HIS A 244 -4.17 26.22 65.71
CA HIS A 244 -3.28 27.36 65.83
C HIS A 244 -4.11 28.63 66.05
N HIS A 245 -3.71 29.45 67.03
CA HIS A 245 -4.43 30.67 67.43
C HIS A 245 -4.59 31.70 66.29
N ASN A 246 -3.78 31.60 65.24
CA ASN A 246 -3.86 32.47 64.05
C ASN A 246 -4.98 32.10 63.07
N VAL A 247 -5.61 30.93 63.22
CA VAL A 247 -6.73 30.53 62.36
C VAL A 247 -8.02 31.07 62.99
N ARG A 248 -8.53 32.17 62.45
CA ARG A 248 -9.79 32.76 62.89
C ARG A 248 -10.96 32.05 62.21
N GLY A 249 -11.89 31.54 63.00
CA GLY A 249 -13.08 30.83 62.50
C GLY A 249 -14.00 31.74 61.69
N ALA A 250 -14.95 31.14 60.96
CA ALA A 250 -15.90 31.87 60.10
C ALA A 250 -16.62 33.02 60.82
N GLU A 251 -16.86 32.87 62.13
CA GLU A 251 -17.51 33.84 63.00
C GLU A 251 -16.77 35.18 63.11
N TYR A 252 -15.44 35.18 63.01
CA TYR A 252 -14.62 36.40 63.06
C TYR A 252 -14.94 37.37 61.92
N TYR A 253 -15.34 36.85 60.76
CA TYR A 253 -15.63 37.65 59.57
C TYR A 253 -17.07 38.14 59.49
N VAL A 254 -17.96 37.65 60.37
CA VAL A 254 -19.39 38.01 60.35
C VAL A 254 -19.63 39.47 60.77
N ASN A 255 -18.79 40.02 61.65
CA ASN A 255 -18.92 41.39 62.17
C ASN A 255 -17.80 42.35 61.69
N GLY A 256 -17.16 42.04 60.56
CA GLY A 256 -16.19 42.95 59.93
C GLY A 256 -14.76 42.92 60.49
N GLY A 257 -14.41 41.90 61.29
CA GLY A 257 -13.01 41.59 61.63
C GLY A 257 -12.21 42.73 62.25
N GLN A 258 -12.65 43.25 63.40
CA GLN A 258 -11.79 44.04 64.29
C GLN A 258 -10.93 43.13 65.19
#